data_AF-A0A645E4G2-F1
#
_entry.id   AF-A0A645E4G2-F1
#
_cell.length_a   1.000
_cell.length_b   1.000
_cell.length_c   1.000
_cell.angle_alpha   90.00
_cell.angle_beta   90.00
_cell.angle_gamma   90.00
#
_symmetry.space_group_name_H-M   'P 1'
#
loop_
_entity.id
_entity.type
_entity.pdbx_description
1 polymer ?
#
loop_
_entity_poly.entity_id
_entity_poly.type
_entity_poly.pdbx_seq_one_letter_code
_entity_poly.pdbx_strand_id
1 'polypeptide(L)'
;MLKKIEGIIAEQRQTAKELESIKSKIAGSAADSILSNAVDVKGYKLVCAEIKDADGNELKTMGDQLKNKLGSGVIVLASTIDGKVNLLAMATDDAVKAGAHAGNIIKAAAAVCGGGGGGRPNMAQAGGKDASKITEALTKAKEVLAEQL
;
A
#
# COMPACT_ATOMS: atom_id res chain seq x y z
N MET A 1 10.20 -30.63 -35.71
CA MET A 1 10.13 -30.40 -34.25
C MET A 1 10.53 -28.98 -33.86
N LEU A 2 11.66 -28.44 -34.36
CA LEU A 2 12.12 -27.06 -34.09
C LEU A 2 11.07 -25.95 -34.32
N LYS A 3 10.39 -25.91 -35.48
CA LYS A 3 9.33 -24.92 -35.76
C LYS A 3 8.15 -24.93 -34.77
N LYS A 4 7.81 -26.10 -34.21
CA LYS A 4 6.74 -26.20 -33.19
C LYS A 4 7.20 -25.63 -31.84
N ILE A 5 8.48 -25.83 -31.50
CA ILE A 5 9.09 -25.28 -30.27
C ILE A 5 9.20 -23.75 -30.36
N GLU A 6 9.62 -23.22 -31.51
CA GLU A 6 9.67 -21.77 -31.75
C GLU A 6 8.29 -21.11 -31.67
N GLY A 7 7.26 -21.77 -32.23
CA GLY A 7 5.87 -21.32 -32.12
C GLY A 7 5.37 -21.27 -30.67
N ILE A 8 5.64 -22.33 -29.89
CA ILE A 8 5.26 -22.39 -28.47
C ILE A 8 6.00 -21.32 -27.65
N ILE A 9 7.28 -21.05 -27.92
CA ILE A 9 8.04 -20.00 -27.23
C ILE A 9 7.50 -18.61 -27.58
N ALA A 10 7.09 -18.38 -28.83
CA ALA A 10 6.48 -17.12 -29.25
C ALA A 10 5.11 -16.90 -28.58
N GLU A 11 4.26 -17.93 -28.54
CA GLU A 11 2.98 -17.91 -27.82
C GLU A 11 3.17 -17.67 -26.33
N GLN A 12 4.16 -18.30 -25.70
CA GLN A 12 4.45 -18.10 -24.28
C GLN A 12 4.86 -16.65 -23.99
N ARG A 13 5.70 -16.05 -24.84
CA ARG A 13 6.10 -14.64 -24.69
C ARG A 13 4.93 -13.68 -24.91
N GLN A 14 4.07 -13.97 -25.90
CA GLN A 14 2.89 -13.17 -26.17
C GLN A 14 1.90 -13.22 -25.00
N THR A 15 1.65 -14.43 -24.49
CA THR A 15 0.78 -14.67 -23.33
C THR A 15 1.32 -13.97 -22.09
N ALA A 16 2.63 -14.02 -21.84
CA ALA A 16 3.26 -13.33 -20.73
C ALA A 16 3.08 -11.80 -20.82
N LYS A 17 3.24 -11.21 -22.01
CA LYS A 17 3.01 -9.77 -22.23
C LYS A 17 1.56 -9.36 -22.05
N GLU A 18 0.62 -10.17 -22.53
CA GLU A 18 -0.81 -9.90 -22.34
C GLU A 18 -1.21 -9.98 -20.88
N LEU A 19 -0.68 -10.95 -20.15
CA LEU A 19 -0.89 -11.12 -18.71
C LEU A 19 -0.34 -9.91 -17.94
N GLU A 20 0.84 -9.42 -18.31
CA GLU A 20 1.43 -8.21 -17.73
C GLU A 20 0.60 -6.95 -18.04
N SER A 21 0.11 -6.80 -19.26
CA SER A 21 -0.76 -5.70 -19.69
C SER A 21 -2.09 -5.70 -18.93
N ILE A 22 -2.73 -6.87 -18.77
CA ILE A 22 -3.97 -7.02 -18.02
C ILE A 22 -3.74 -6.72 -16.53
N LYS A 23 -2.65 -7.22 -15.93
CA LYS A 23 -2.26 -6.89 -14.56
C LYS A 23 -2.09 -5.39 -14.37
N SER A 24 -1.42 -4.72 -15.30
CA SER A 24 -1.22 -3.27 -15.26
C SER A 24 -2.54 -2.49 -15.32
N LYS A 25 -3.47 -2.88 -16.20
CA LYS A 25 -4.80 -2.26 -16.29
C LYS A 25 -5.63 -2.44 -15.01
N ILE A 26 -5.64 -3.65 -14.45
CA ILE A 26 -6.36 -3.95 -13.21
C ILE A 26 -5.78 -3.13 -12.05
N ALA A 27 -4.45 -3.05 -11.95
CA ALA A 27 -3.77 -2.24 -10.93
C ALA A 27 -4.11 -0.74 -11.08
N GLY A 28 -4.18 -0.23 -12.31
CA GLY A 28 -4.57 1.15 -12.60
C GLY A 28 -5.98 1.49 -12.10
N SER A 29 -6.97 0.67 -12.45
CA SER A 29 -8.37 0.87 -12.02
C SER A 29 -8.57 0.69 -10.52
N ALA A 30 -7.87 -0.28 -9.91
CA ALA A 30 -7.88 -0.47 -8.46
C ALA A 30 -7.31 0.76 -7.75
N ALA A 31 -6.22 1.33 -8.27
CA ALA A 31 -5.62 2.53 -7.71
C ALA A 31 -6.57 3.73 -7.73
N ASP A 32 -7.29 3.96 -8.83
CA ASP A 32 -8.26 5.07 -8.91
C ASP A 32 -9.43 4.87 -7.95
N SER A 33 -9.89 3.63 -7.80
CA SER A 33 -10.94 3.28 -6.82
C SER A 33 -10.46 3.51 -5.39
N ILE A 34 -9.22 3.13 -5.05
CA ILE A 34 -8.63 3.37 -3.73
C ILE A 34 -8.51 4.88 -3.45
N LEU A 35 -8.07 5.66 -4.43
CA LEU A 35 -7.92 7.11 -4.30
C LEU A 35 -9.25 7.83 -4.13
N SER A 36 -10.36 7.30 -4.68
CA SER A 36 -11.69 7.87 -4.45
C SER A 36 -12.16 7.77 -2.98
N ASN A 37 -11.57 6.87 -2.19
CA ASN A 37 -11.82 6.74 -0.76
C ASN A 37 -10.92 7.65 0.10
N ALA A 38 -10.17 8.57 -0.52
CA ALA A 38 -9.37 9.53 0.21
C ALA A 38 -10.25 10.38 1.13
N VAL A 39 -9.84 10.51 2.39
CA VAL A 39 -10.49 11.36 3.39
C VAL A 39 -9.60 12.55 3.72
N ASP A 40 -10.20 13.70 4.00
CA ASP A 40 -9.44 14.85 4.51
C ASP A 40 -9.16 14.67 6.01
N VAL A 41 -7.91 14.90 6.40
CA VAL A 41 -7.45 14.94 7.78
C VAL A 41 -6.65 16.23 7.95
N LYS A 42 -7.26 17.22 8.60
CA LYS A 42 -6.63 18.52 8.89
C LYS A 42 -6.04 19.20 7.64
N GLY A 43 -6.71 19.10 6.49
CA GLY A 43 -6.28 19.72 5.23
C GLY A 43 -5.30 18.87 4.40
N TYR A 44 -4.99 17.65 4.84
CA TYR A 44 -4.20 16.67 4.06
C TYR A 44 -5.04 15.46 3.71
N LYS A 45 -4.87 14.94 2.48
CA LYS A 45 -5.57 13.72 2.06
C LYS A 45 -4.94 12.50 2.73
N LEU A 46 -5.78 11.63 3.26
CA LEU A 46 -5.41 10.31 3.78
C LEU A 46 -6.10 9.23 2.96
N VAL A 47 -5.34 8.25 2.49
CA VAL A 47 -5.85 7.05 1.84
C VAL A 47 -5.50 5.85 2.71
N CYS A 48 -6.53 5.14 3.18
CA CYS A 48 -6.38 3.87 3.89
C CYS A 48 -7.01 2.75 3.06
N ALA A 49 -6.27 1.66 2.81
CA ALA A 49 -6.80 0.52 2.08
C ALA A 49 -6.22 -0.81 2.55
N GLU A 50 -7.05 -1.85 2.49
CA GLU A 50 -6.63 -3.24 2.63
C GLU A 50 -6.44 -3.87 1.24
N ILE A 51 -5.28 -4.46 1.01
CA ILE A 51 -4.88 -5.14 -0.21
C ILE A 51 -4.71 -6.62 0.10
N LYS A 52 -5.43 -7.48 -0.61
CA LYS A 52 -5.34 -8.93 -0.39
C LYS A 52 -4.05 -9.48 -1.00
N ASP A 53 -3.42 -10.41 -0.29
CA ASP A 53 -2.31 -11.23 -0.78
C ASP A 53 -1.11 -10.45 -1.35
N ALA A 54 -0.83 -9.25 -0.81
CA ALA A 54 0.30 -8.42 -1.25
C ALA A 54 1.47 -8.45 -0.25
N ASP A 55 2.69 -8.67 -0.73
CA ASP A 55 3.88 -8.63 0.14
C ASP A 55 4.36 -7.19 0.41
N GLY A 56 5.40 -7.04 1.23
CA GLY A 56 5.94 -5.71 1.56
C GLY A 56 6.50 -4.92 0.35
N ASN A 57 7.03 -5.61 -0.66
CA ASN A 57 7.53 -4.97 -1.88
C ASN A 57 6.39 -4.56 -2.83
N GLU A 58 5.36 -5.40 -2.93
CA GLU A 58 4.15 -5.12 -3.71
C GLU A 58 3.37 -3.95 -3.09
N LEU A 59 3.21 -3.97 -1.75
CA LEU A 59 2.65 -2.83 -1.01
C LEU A 59 3.44 -1.57 -1.28
N LYS A 60 4.78 -1.63 -1.22
CA LYS A 60 5.63 -0.46 -1.48
C LYS A 60 5.41 0.09 -2.88
N THR A 61 5.40 -0.78 -3.88
CA THR A 61 5.19 -0.40 -5.29
C THR A 61 3.82 0.26 -5.48
N MET A 62 2.77 -0.32 -4.89
CA MET A 62 1.42 0.24 -4.95
C MET A 62 1.31 1.56 -4.19
N GLY A 63 1.94 1.65 -3.01
CA GLY A 63 2.00 2.87 -2.21
C GLY A 63 2.66 4.02 -2.97
N ASP A 64 3.77 3.77 -3.67
CA ASP A 64 4.43 4.79 -4.50
C ASP A 64 3.54 5.23 -5.67
N GLN A 65 2.86 4.30 -6.35
CA GLN A 65 1.92 4.64 -7.42
C GLN A 65 0.74 5.49 -6.93
N LEU A 66 0.13 5.10 -5.82
CA LEU A 66 -0.97 5.84 -5.21
C LEU A 66 -0.50 7.22 -4.74
N LYS A 67 0.68 7.32 -4.13
CA LYS A 67 1.24 8.59 -3.63
C LYS A 67 1.49 9.57 -4.76
N ASN A 68 2.06 9.08 -5.88
CA ASN A 68 2.29 9.87 -7.07
C ASN A 68 0.98 10.39 -7.69
N LYS A 69 -0.08 9.57 -7.70
CA LYS A 69 -1.41 9.99 -8.19
C LYS A 69 -2.15 10.92 -7.21
N LEU A 70 -1.99 10.72 -5.90
CA LEU A 70 -2.63 11.54 -4.86
C LEU A 70 -2.08 12.97 -4.86
N GLY A 71 -0.80 13.13 -5.21
CA GLY A 71 -0.08 14.41 -5.29
C GLY A 71 0.39 14.92 -3.94
N SER A 72 -0.52 15.05 -2.97
CA SER A 72 -0.25 15.49 -1.60
C SER A 72 -1.08 14.69 -0.61
N GLY A 73 -0.45 14.16 0.44
CA GLY A 73 -1.12 13.45 1.51
C GLY A 73 -0.34 12.29 2.11
N VAL A 74 -1.08 11.41 2.76
CA VAL A 74 -0.58 10.21 3.44
C VAL A 74 -1.33 8.99 2.95
N ILE A 75 -0.62 7.90 2.76
CA ILE A 75 -1.15 6.61 2.33
C ILE A 75 -0.80 5.58 3.39
N VAL A 76 -1.78 4.76 3.77
CA VAL A 76 -1.62 3.64 4.70
C VAL A 76 -2.26 2.42 4.06
N LEU A 77 -1.44 1.41 3.78
CA LEU A 77 -1.87 0.15 3.20
C LEU A 77 -1.66 -0.98 4.21
N ALA A 78 -2.61 -1.91 4.23
CA ALA A 78 -2.50 -3.16 4.96
C ALA A 78 -2.66 -4.32 3.98
N SER A 79 -2.00 -5.43 4.23
CA SER A 79 -2.27 -6.69 3.55
C SER A 79 -2.16 -7.87 4.50
N THR A 80 -2.76 -8.98 4.10
CA THR A 80 -2.60 -10.27 4.79
C THR A 80 -2.04 -11.29 3.81
N ILE A 81 -0.97 -11.98 4.22
CA ILE A 81 -0.42 -13.16 3.54
C ILE A 81 -0.18 -14.22 4.59
N ASP A 82 -0.70 -15.44 4.37
CA ASP A 82 -0.52 -16.59 5.27
C ASP A 82 -0.86 -16.28 6.75
N GLY A 83 -1.89 -15.44 6.96
CA GLY A 83 -2.33 -15.01 8.29
C GLY A 83 -1.43 -13.96 8.96
N LYS A 84 -0.36 -13.50 8.30
CA LYS A 84 0.49 -12.40 8.76
C LYS A 84 0.07 -11.10 8.11
N VAL A 85 0.01 -10.05 8.92
CA VAL A 85 -0.30 -8.70 8.44
C VAL A 85 0.98 -8.02 7.98
N ASN A 86 0.97 -7.38 6.81
CA ASN A 86 1.98 -6.41 6.41
C ASN A 86 1.34 -5.03 6.34
N LEU A 87 2.06 -4.01 6.80
CA LEU A 87 1.60 -2.64 6.85
C LEU A 87 2.65 -1.74 6.20
N LEU A 88 2.17 -0.73 5.47
CA LEU A 88 2.99 0.30 4.84
C LEU A 88 2.33 1.65 5.08
N ALA A 89 3.12 2.65 5.45
CA ALA A 89 2.70 4.04 5.27
C ALA A 89 3.71 4.82 4.44
N MET A 90 3.20 5.76 3.66
CA MET A 90 3.97 6.74 2.92
C MET A 90 3.35 8.12 3.11
N ALA A 91 4.19 9.14 3.27
CA ALA A 91 3.78 10.52 3.35
C ALA A 91 4.52 11.33 2.28
N THR A 92 3.83 12.27 1.65
CA THR A 92 4.45 13.24 0.74
C THR A 92 5.29 14.26 1.51
N ASP A 93 6.25 14.90 0.85
CA ASP A 93 7.20 15.80 1.51
C ASP A 93 6.53 16.98 2.22
N ASP A 94 5.43 17.49 1.67
CA ASP A 94 4.62 18.55 2.28
C ASP A 94 3.85 18.07 3.51
N ALA A 95 3.29 16.85 3.49
CA ALA A 95 2.65 16.24 4.66
C ALA A 95 3.68 15.99 5.78
N VAL A 96 4.89 15.53 5.42
CA VAL A 96 6.00 15.35 6.38
C VAL A 96 6.41 16.68 7.00
N LYS A 97 6.55 17.74 6.20
CA LYS A 97 6.86 19.09 6.70
C LYS A 97 5.79 19.65 7.64
N ALA A 98 4.54 19.26 7.45
CA ALA A 98 3.43 19.65 8.32
C ALA A 98 3.34 18.85 9.63
N GLY A 99 4.15 17.79 9.79
CA GLY A 99 4.23 17.01 11.03
C GLY A 99 3.92 15.53 10.86
N ALA A 100 3.40 15.10 9.70
CA ALA A 100 3.10 13.68 9.47
C ALA A 100 4.37 12.83 9.52
N HIS A 101 4.32 11.72 10.26
CA HIS A 101 5.44 10.82 10.44
C HIS A 101 5.00 9.36 10.20
N ALA A 102 5.27 8.83 9.00
CA ALA A 102 4.91 7.48 8.58
C ALA A 102 5.38 6.40 9.57
N GLY A 103 6.58 6.54 10.13
CA GLY A 103 7.10 5.64 11.17
C GLY A 103 6.22 5.54 12.42
N ASN A 104 5.66 6.65 12.90
CA ASN A 104 4.83 6.68 14.10
C ASN A 104 3.43 6.12 13.80
N ILE A 105 2.88 6.48 12.65
CA ILE A 105 1.59 5.97 12.15
C ILE A 105 1.62 4.44 12.08
N ILE A 106 2.64 3.87 11.43
CA ILE A 106 2.76 2.42 11.26
C ILE A 106 3.07 1.69 12.55
N LYS A 107 3.90 2.27 13.44
CA LYS A 107 4.16 1.67 14.74
C LYS A 107 2.88 1.51 15.55
N ALA A 108 2.02 2.54 15.55
CA ALA A 108 0.74 2.49 16.24
C ALA A 108 -0.24 1.50 15.60
N ALA A 109 -0.37 1.52 14.26
CA ALA A 109 -1.22 0.57 13.53
C ALA A 109 -0.79 -0.89 13.75
N ALA A 110 0.53 -1.17 13.66
CA ALA A 110 1.06 -2.52 13.85
C ALA A 110 0.84 -3.04 15.27
N ALA A 111 0.90 -2.18 16.29
CA ALA A 111 0.63 -2.56 17.67
C ALA A 111 -0.81 -3.07 17.85
N VAL A 112 -1.79 -2.50 17.14
CA VAL A 112 -3.18 -2.98 17.14
C VAL A 112 -3.26 -4.41 16.63
N CYS A 113 -2.54 -4.74 15.56
CA CYS A 113 -2.45 -6.09 15.00
C CYS A 113 -1.49 -7.03 15.77
N GLY A 114 -1.07 -6.69 16.99
CA GLY A 114 -0.16 -7.51 17.80
C GLY A 114 1.27 -7.61 17.23
N GLY A 115 1.67 -6.61 16.47
CA GLY A 115 2.91 -6.53 15.73
C GLY A 115 3.81 -5.36 16.12
N GLY A 116 4.75 -5.05 15.24
CA GLY A 116 5.72 -3.98 15.45
C GLY A 116 6.54 -3.68 14.20
N GLY A 117 7.18 -2.52 14.21
CA GLY A 117 8.00 -2.02 13.12
C GLY A 117 8.22 -0.53 13.21
N GLY A 118 8.54 0.10 12.09
CA GLY A 118 8.83 1.52 12.03
C GLY A 118 9.49 1.91 10.72
N GLY A 119 9.97 3.14 10.66
CA GLY A 119 10.64 3.65 9.47
C GLY A 119 10.89 5.14 9.55
N ARG A 120 11.17 5.71 8.39
CA ARG A 120 11.47 7.12 8.24
C ARG A 120 10.18 7.95 8.25
N PRO A 121 10.25 9.27 8.43
CA PRO A 121 9.07 10.14 8.39
C PRO A 121 8.26 10.02 7.09
N ASN A 122 8.94 9.81 5.96
CA ASN A 122 8.30 9.71 4.64
C ASN A 122 7.81 8.31 4.27
N MET A 123 8.36 7.25 4.88
CA MET A 123 7.98 5.87 4.58
C MET A 123 8.32 4.93 5.74
N ALA A 124 7.39 4.05 6.08
CA ALA A 124 7.58 3.01 7.08
C ALA A 124 6.85 1.72 6.73
N GLN A 125 7.39 0.60 7.23
CA GLN A 125 6.79 -0.72 7.09
C GLN A 125 6.79 -1.45 8.44
N ALA A 126 5.79 -2.29 8.65
CA ALA A 126 5.70 -3.14 9.82
C ALA A 126 4.95 -4.43 9.52
N GLY A 127 5.12 -5.41 10.41
CA GLY A 127 4.36 -6.64 10.41
C GLY A 127 3.40 -6.72 11.61
N GLY A 128 2.35 -7.53 11.46
CA GLY A 128 1.40 -7.89 12.51
C GLY A 128 1.02 -9.36 12.46
N LYS A 129 0.37 -9.83 13.53
CA LYS A 129 -0.01 -11.24 13.71
C LYS A 129 -1.51 -11.48 13.62
N ASP A 130 -2.32 -10.43 13.76
CA ASP A 130 -3.77 -10.52 13.81
C ASP A 130 -4.40 -9.75 12.64
N ALA A 131 -4.79 -10.49 11.59
CA ALA A 131 -5.44 -9.94 10.42
C ALA A 131 -6.87 -9.44 10.68
N SER A 132 -7.55 -9.95 11.72
CA SER A 132 -8.91 -9.51 12.05
C SER A 132 -8.96 -8.05 12.51
N LYS A 133 -7.81 -7.50 12.91
CA LYS A 133 -7.67 -6.13 13.43
C LYS A 133 -7.20 -5.11 12.39
N ILE A 134 -7.12 -5.46 11.11
CA ILE A 134 -6.67 -4.53 10.06
C ILE A 134 -7.55 -3.26 10.02
N THR A 135 -8.87 -3.41 10.10
CA THR A 135 -9.79 -2.26 10.11
C THR A 135 -9.53 -1.33 11.30
N GLU A 136 -9.29 -1.90 12.49
CA GLU A 136 -8.94 -1.14 13.69
C GLU A 136 -7.57 -0.46 13.54
N ALA A 137 -6.59 -1.15 12.94
CA ALA A 137 -5.25 -0.61 12.69
C ALA A 137 -5.27 0.57 11.70
N LEU A 138 -6.07 0.49 10.63
CA LEU A 138 -6.25 1.58 9.68
C LEU A 138 -6.99 2.77 10.31
N THR A 139 -7.95 2.50 11.19
CA THR A 139 -8.61 3.55 11.98
C THR A 139 -7.60 4.22 12.92
N LYS A 140 -6.75 3.43 13.59
CA LYS A 140 -5.72 3.96 14.47
C LYS A 140 -4.69 4.80 13.71
N ALA A 141 -4.34 4.39 12.49
CA ALA A 141 -3.46 5.17 11.63
C ALA A 141 -4.02 6.57 11.32
N LYS A 142 -5.34 6.66 11.06
CA LYS A 142 -6.03 7.94 10.86
C LYS A 142 -6.00 8.83 12.10
N GLU A 143 -6.26 8.27 13.28
CA GLU A 143 -6.17 9.00 14.55
C GLU A 143 -4.77 9.58 14.78
N VAL A 144 -3.75 8.75 14.59
CA VAL A 144 -2.35 9.15 14.82
C VAL A 144 -1.90 10.21 13.82
N LEU A 145 -2.36 10.16 12.57
CA LEU A 145 -2.14 11.25 11.62
C LEU A 145 -2.81 12.54 12.10
N ALA A 146 -4.06 12.46 12.56
CA ALA A 146 -4.79 13.61 13.07
C ALA A 146 -4.15 14.20 14.34
N GLU A 147 -3.45 13.41 15.15
CA GLU A 147 -2.69 13.89 16.31
C GLU A 147 -1.37 14.59 15.92
N GLN A 148 -0.78 14.22 14.77
CA GLN A 148 0.52 14.71 14.31
C GLN A 148 0.46 16.00 13.49
N LEU A 149 -0.64 16.20 12.75
CA LEU A 149 -0.94 17.42 12.00
C LEU A 149 -1.59 18.47 12.90
#